data_AF-A0A1E5SJ93-F1
#
_entry.id   AF-A0A1E5SJ93-F1
#
_cell.length_a   1.000
_cell.length_b   1.000
_cell.length_c   1.000
_cell.angle_alpha   90.00
_cell.angle_beta   90.00
_cell.angle_gamma   90.00
#
_symmetry.space_group_name_H-M   'P 1'
#
loop_
_entity.id
_entity.type
_entity.pdbx_description
1 polymer ?
#
loop_
_entity_poly.entity_id
_entity_poly.type
_entity_poly.pdbx_seq_one_letter_code
_entity_poly.pdbx_strand_id
1 'polypeptide(L)'
;MIHLNSIKIESEILDINQLYDHLVLTKEEGMVIYILDSRIKAGKVSKYFTYRDIEKCINESAKIEVGSIPQTEKIVRNLLHFYIERPPNEELKFALTNYAKKFIDLIHKKLHSPLKHFPLKKTFQKYADFKSSEIETIADFELWYDLQFHNNSKQTIIDHLEALKDVVNSSISRLNDLLKNESEDLLTITKEFTLIFDEIGLKSEEIKYTLRLGNTLNIEIEKVVDFFYKQIDEFKHPENSTEREKFEKLNDDYKKALHIKTEVTDFFYDVDYRLKQLMDKSLYANNQLTNLQNSFRNQSRIRINLKKLLKFTLEQASYSNKHIITLPKSFPIKSIPIERFKFIEVPYYHTYGIQRNEILPAHYDNEYARSEREKVEKDLFRQESAAKLLREYKSILEEKKELNFTEHFYKILERENDSEIALSVGFDLFQFANSNPRYQIEITKDLPEAYSEQKILVWNMKINQIL
;
A
#
# COMPACT_ATOMS: atom_id res chain seq x y z
N MET A 1 28.69 -4.31 -25.62
CA MET A 1 28.09 -5.20 -24.60
C MET A 1 26.77 -4.67 -24.05
N ILE A 2 26.67 -3.41 -23.62
CA ILE A 2 25.42 -2.83 -23.07
C ILE A 2 24.26 -2.86 -24.09
N HIS A 3 24.53 -2.54 -25.37
CA HIS A 3 23.52 -2.60 -26.44
C HIS A 3 23.05 -4.01 -26.82
N LEU A 4 23.90 -5.02 -26.65
CA LEU A 4 23.52 -6.42 -26.89
C LEU A 4 22.67 -6.96 -25.74
N ASN A 5 22.94 -6.51 -24.51
CA ASN A 5 22.12 -6.85 -23.34
C ASN A 5 20.75 -6.14 -23.39
N SER A 6 20.67 -4.89 -23.87
CA SER A 6 19.38 -4.18 -23.99
C SER A 6 18.45 -4.83 -25.03
N ILE A 7 18.98 -5.23 -26.19
CA ILE A 7 18.22 -5.93 -27.24
C ILE A 7 17.73 -7.29 -26.73
N LYS A 8 18.54 -7.98 -25.90
CA LYS A 8 18.16 -9.26 -25.31
C LYS A 8 17.07 -9.13 -24.25
N ILE A 9 17.12 -8.06 -23.45
CA ILE A 9 16.07 -7.73 -22.47
C ILE A 9 14.76 -7.38 -23.19
N GLU A 10 14.82 -6.60 -24.28
CA GLU A 10 13.63 -6.25 -25.08
C GLU A 10 12.98 -7.48 -25.74
N SER A 11 13.77 -8.42 -26.25
CA SER A 11 13.24 -9.68 -26.77
C SER A 11 12.64 -10.56 -25.68
N GLU A 12 13.27 -10.65 -24.50
CA GLU A 12 12.74 -11.40 -23.36
C GLU A 12 11.42 -10.80 -22.84
N ILE A 13 11.29 -9.47 -22.83
CA ILE A 13 10.03 -8.79 -22.46
C ILE A 13 8.91 -9.12 -23.46
N LEU A 14 9.21 -9.15 -24.77
CA LEU A 14 8.24 -9.48 -25.79
C LEU A 14 7.76 -10.93 -25.67
N ASP A 15 8.69 -11.86 -25.42
CA ASP A 15 8.40 -13.27 -25.19
C ASP A 15 7.58 -13.49 -23.91
N ILE A 16 7.89 -12.77 -22.82
CA ILE A 16 7.10 -12.81 -21.59
C ILE A 16 5.69 -12.29 -21.85
N ASN A 17 5.53 -11.18 -22.58
CA ASN A 17 4.23 -10.60 -22.87
C ASN A 17 3.33 -11.59 -23.65
N GLN A 18 3.90 -12.29 -24.64
CA GLN A 18 3.18 -13.32 -25.40
C GLN A 18 2.82 -14.55 -24.55
N LEU A 19 3.71 -14.95 -23.63
CA LEU A 19 3.44 -16.08 -22.72
C LEU A 19 2.45 -15.71 -21.62
N TYR A 20 2.38 -14.44 -21.21
CA TYR A 20 1.58 -13.98 -20.08
C TYR A 20 0.08 -14.20 -20.30
N ASP A 21 -0.41 -13.93 -21.51
CA ASP A 21 -1.82 -14.12 -21.91
C ASP A 21 -2.31 -15.58 -21.77
N HIS A 22 -1.37 -16.53 -21.74
CA HIS A 22 -1.64 -17.95 -21.60
C HIS A 22 -1.29 -18.49 -20.20
N LEU A 23 -0.38 -17.82 -19.49
CA LEU A 23 0.07 -18.18 -18.14
C LEU A 23 -0.93 -17.75 -17.05
N VAL A 24 -1.55 -16.57 -17.18
CA VAL A 24 -2.45 -16.03 -16.15
C VAL A 24 -3.89 -16.27 -16.54
N LEU A 25 -4.54 -17.18 -15.80
CA LEU A 25 -5.94 -17.48 -16.00
C LEU A 25 -6.85 -16.33 -15.57
N THR A 26 -7.94 -16.18 -16.31
CA THR A 26 -9.09 -15.40 -15.83
C THR A 26 -9.74 -16.08 -14.62
N LYS A 27 -10.50 -15.31 -13.83
CA LYS A 27 -11.21 -15.83 -12.64
C LYS A 27 -12.10 -17.03 -12.98
N GLU A 28 -12.81 -16.96 -14.10
CA GLU A 28 -13.68 -18.04 -14.59
C GLU A 28 -12.90 -19.33 -14.87
N GLU A 29 -11.79 -19.23 -15.61
CA GLU A 29 -10.95 -20.37 -15.96
C GLU A 29 -10.26 -20.99 -14.72
N GLY A 30 -9.80 -20.14 -13.79
CA GLY A 30 -9.22 -20.58 -12.52
C GLY A 30 -10.21 -21.35 -11.64
N MET A 31 -11.47 -20.91 -11.59
CA MET A 31 -12.54 -21.61 -10.86
C MET A 31 -12.85 -22.97 -11.47
N VAL A 32 -12.86 -23.09 -12.79
CA VAL A 32 -13.09 -24.36 -13.49
C VAL A 32 -12.01 -25.39 -13.12
N ILE A 33 -10.73 -25.00 -13.14
CA ILE A 33 -9.62 -25.89 -12.76
C ILE A 33 -9.72 -26.31 -11.28
N TYR A 34 -10.05 -25.39 -10.39
CA TYR A 34 -10.22 -25.69 -8.97
C TYR A 34 -11.36 -26.69 -8.72
N ILE A 35 -12.50 -26.50 -9.38
CA ILE A 35 -13.65 -27.41 -9.30
C ILE A 35 -13.24 -28.79 -9.87
N LEU A 36 -12.55 -28.84 -11.02
CA LEU A 36 -12.07 -30.09 -11.61
C LEU A 36 -11.16 -30.87 -10.65
N ASP A 37 -10.13 -30.24 -10.07
CA ASP A 37 -9.23 -30.90 -9.13
C ASP A 37 -9.93 -31.36 -7.85
N SER A 38 -10.82 -30.53 -7.29
CA SER A 38 -11.60 -30.92 -6.11
C SER A 38 -12.50 -32.14 -6.37
N ARG A 39 -13.08 -32.26 -7.57
CA ARG A 39 -13.90 -33.41 -7.99
C ARG A 39 -13.06 -34.66 -8.26
N ILE A 40 -11.86 -34.50 -8.80
CA ILE A 40 -10.90 -35.59 -8.98
C ILE A 40 -10.45 -36.13 -7.61
N LYS A 41 -10.09 -35.24 -6.67
CA LYS A 41 -9.74 -35.60 -5.29
C LYS A 41 -10.88 -36.28 -4.54
N ALA A 42 -12.12 -35.85 -4.77
CA ALA A 42 -13.33 -36.45 -4.19
C ALA A 42 -13.77 -37.76 -4.89
N GLY A 43 -13.07 -38.23 -5.92
CA GLY A 43 -13.41 -39.44 -6.67
C GLY A 43 -14.67 -39.32 -7.54
N LYS A 44 -15.20 -38.11 -7.73
CA LYS A 44 -16.42 -37.85 -8.52
C LYS A 44 -16.14 -37.74 -10.02
N VAL A 45 -14.90 -37.44 -10.39
CA VAL A 45 -14.40 -37.35 -11.76
C VAL A 45 -13.13 -38.20 -11.84
N SER A 46 -12.95 -38.94 -12.93
CA SER A 46 -11.74 -39.74 -13.14
C SER A 46 -10.51 -38.85 -13.37
N LYS A 47 -9.31 -39.38 -13.07
CA LYS A 47 -8.03 -38.71 -13.36
C LYS A 47 -7.91 -38.26 -14.83
N TYR A 48 -8.56 -39.00 -15.72
CA TYR A 48 -8.76 -38.64 -17.12
C TYR A 48 -10.25 -38.31 -17.34
N PHE A 49 -10.55 -37.08 -17.74
CA PHE A 49 -11.92 -36.55 -17.82
C PHE A 49 -12.30 -36.13 -19.24
N THR A 50 -13.61 -36.03 -19.51
CA THR A 50 -14.14 -35.74 -20.85
C THR A 50 -14.52 -34.27 -21.02
N TYR A 51 -14.76 -33.84 -22.25
CA TYR A 51 -15.26 -32.49 -22.55
C TYR A 51 -16.56 -32.16 -21.77
N ARG A 52 -17.46 -33.14 -21.61
CA ARG A 52 -18.71 -33.00 -20.84
C ARG A 52 -18.46 -32.74 -19.35
N ASP A 53 -17.36 -33.25 -18.80
CA ASP A 53 -17.00 -33.01 -17.40
C ASP A 53 -16.51 -31.57 -17.20
N ILE A 54 -15.76 -31.03 -18.17
CA ILE A 54 -15.35 -29.62 -18.18
C ILE A 54 -16.57 -28.70 -18.31
N GLU A 55 -17.50 -29.02 -19.22
CA GLU A 55 -18.75 -28.27 -19.41
C GLU A 55 -19.61 -28.24 -18.13
N LYS A 56 -19.70 -29.35 -17.40
CA LYS A 56 -20.36 -29.39 -16.09
C LYS A 56 -19.68 -28.47 -15.08
N CYS A 57 -18.34 -28.47 -15.02
CA CYS A 57 -17.60 -27.59 -14.12
C CYS A 57 -17.78 -26.11 -14.48
N ILE A 58 -17.85 -25.76 -15.76
CA ILE A 58 -18.15 -24.38 -16.24
C ILE A 58 -19.57 -23.96 -15.84
N ASN A 59 -20.56 -24.84 -15.98
CA ASN A 59 -21.93 -24.57 -15.56
C ASN A 59 -22.05 -24.45 -14.03
N GLU A 60 -21.21 -25.15 -13.27
CA GLU A 60 -21.13 -24.99 -11.81
C GLU A 60 -20.46 -23.68 -11.41
N SER A 61 -19.37 -23.26 -12.07
CA SER A 61 -18.72 -21.98 -11.80
C SER A 61 -19.63 -20.80 -12.15
N ALA A 62 -20.36 -20.87 -13.27
CA ALA A 62 -21.30 -19.86 -13.71
C ALA A 62 -22.54 -19.71 -12.81
N LYS A 63 -22.81 -20.65 -11.90
CA LYS A 63 -23.88 -20.50 -10.88
C LYS A 63 -23.43 -19.71 -9.67
N ILE A 64 -22.12 -19.60 -9.44
CA ILE A 64 -21.54 -18.88 -8.29
C ILE A 64 -21.49 -17.37 -8.58
N GLU A 65 -21.31 -16.99 -9.85
CA GLU A 65 -21.39 -15.60 -10.30
C GLU A 65 -22.74 -15.35 -10.98
N VAL A 66 -23.43 -14.25 -10.63
CA VAL A 66 -24.66 -13.86 -11.31
C VAL A 66 -24.30 -13.28 -12.67
N GLY A 67 -24.19 -14.13 -13.70
CA GLY A 67 -23.75 -13.74 -15.05
C GLY A 67 -24.06 -14.76 -16.15
N SER A 68 -23.80 -14.36 -17.40
CA SER A 68 -23.96 -15.21 -18.59
C SER A 68 -22.93 -16.35 -18.61
N ILE A 69 -23.35 -17.55 -19.02
CA ILE A 69 -22.46 -18.71 -19.12
C ILE A 69 -21.40 -18.43 -20.21
N PRO A 70 -20.10 -18.45 -19.88
CA PRO A 70 -19.03 -18.21 -20.85
C PRO A 70 -18.91 -19.34 -21.87
N GLN A 71 -18.38 -19.03 -23.06
CA GLN A 71 -18.24 -20.01 -24.15
C GLN A 71 -17.26 -21.13 -23.77
N THR A 72 -17.77 -22.35 -23.67
CA THR A 72 -17.03 -23.57 -23.27
C THR A 72 -15.79 -23.80 -24.13
N GLU A 73 -15.90 -23.58 -25.45
CA GLU A 73 -14.78 -23.78 -26.39
C GLU A 73 -13.63 -22.81 -26.14
N LYS A 74 -13.93 -21.55 -25.80
CA LYS A 74 -12.93 -20.53 -25.50
C LYS A 74 -12.13 -20.91 -24.25
N ILE A 75 -12.83 -21.29 -23.19
CA ILE A 75 -12.22 -21.73 -21.93
C ILE A 75 -11.34 -22.97 -22.17
N VAL A 76 -11.86 -23.99 -22.85
CA VAL A 76 -11.10 -25.21 -23.14
C VAL A 76 -9.85 -24.92 -23.97
N ARG A 77 -9.94 -24.04 -24.98
CA ARG A 77 -8.79 -23.64 -25.79
C ARG A 77 -7.69 -22.97 -24.96
N ASN A 78 -8.07 -22.08 -24.05
CA ASN A 78 -7.11 -21.41 -23.17
C ASN A 78 -6.49 -22.38 -22.17
N LEU A 79 -7.30 -23.24 -21.56
CA LEU A 79 -6.84 -24.25 -20.61
C LEU A 79 -5.88 -25.27 -21.25
N LEU A 80 -6.03 -25.58 -22.54
CA LEU A 80 -5.15 -26.49 -23.28
C LEU A 80 -3.71 -26.01 -23.47
N HIS A 81 -3.42 -24.73 -23.22
CA HIS A 81 -2.06 -24.21 -23.40
C HIS A 81 -1.11 -24.70 -22.29
N PHE A 82 -1.50 -24.54 -21.02
CA PHE A 82 -0.64 -24.88 -19.88
C PHE A 82 -1.30 -25.70 -18.77
N TYR A 83 -2.64 -25.82 -18.75
CA TYR A 83 -3.37 -26.33 -17.60
C TYR A 83 -4.00 -27.72 -17.81
N ILE A 84 -4.34 -28.04 -19.06
CA ILE A 84 -4.93 -29.31 -19.46
C ILE A 84 -4.13 -29.89 -20.63
N GLU A 85 -3.85 -31.18 -20.60
CA GLU A 85 -3.17 -31.92 -21.66
C GLU A 85 -4.00 -33.10 -22.15
N ARG A 86 -3.76 -33.53 -23.40
CA ARG A 86 -4.34 -34.76 -23.95
C ARG A 86 -3.37 -35.92 -23.69
N PRO A 87 -3.76 -36.96 -22.93
CA PRO A 87 -2.89 -38.10 -22.68
C PRO A 87 -2.67 -38.91 -23.98
N PRO A 88 -1.46 -39.44 -24.21
CA PRO A 88 -1.08 -40.08 -25.48
C PRO A 88 -1.89 -41.34 -25.82
N ASN A 89 -2.54 -41.97 -24.84
CA ASN A 89 -3.26 -43.24 -25.00
C ASN A 89 -4.80 -43.07 -25.00
N GLU A 90 -5.34 -41.86 -24.81
CA GLU A 90 -6.78 -41.63 -24.75
C GLU A 90 -7.18 -40.33 -25.49
N GLU A 91 -7.40 -40.41 -26.81
CA GLU A 91 -7.60 -39.25 -27.70
C GLU A 91 -8.80 -38.35 -27.35
N LEU A 92 -9.80 -38.87 -26.63
CA LEU A 92 -11.04 -38.16 -26.27
C LEU A 92 -11.06 -37.65 -24.82
N LYS A 93 -9.96 -37.79 -24.08
CA LYS A 93 -9.89 -37.43 -22.67
C LYS A 93 -8.82 -36.37 -22.42
N PHE A 94 -8.91 -35.77 -21.24
CA PHE A 94 -8.09 -34.67 -20.77
C PHE A 94 -7.51 -35.01 -19.40
N ALA A 95 -6.32 -34.47 -19.10
CA ALA A 95 -5.68 -34.57 -17.80
C ALA A 95 -5.21 -33.19 -17.33
N LEU A 96 -5.20 -32.95 -16.02
CA LEU A 96 -4.59 -31.76 -15.44
C LEU A 96 -3.06 -31.88 -15.49
N THR A 97 -2.40 -30.85 -16.01
CA THR A 97 -0.93 -30.77 -16.05
C THR A 97 -0.35 -30.63 -14.64
N ASN A 98 0.96 -30.88 -14.50
CA ASN A 98 1.66 -30.57 -13.25
C ASN A 98 1.67 -29.07 -12.93
N TYR A 99 1.59 -28.21 -13.95
CA TYR A 99 1.46 -26.76 -13.76
C TYR A 99 0.12 -26.39 -13.13
N ALA A 100 -0.99 -26.95 -13.63
CA ALA A 100 -2.31 -26.76 -13.03
C ALA A 100 -2.35 -27.16 -11.56
N LYS A 101 -1.73 -28.30 -11.22
CA LYS A 101 -1.63 -28.75 -9.81
C LYS A 101 -0.85 -27.77 -8.95
N LYS A 102 0.30 -27.27 -9.41
CA LYS A 102 1.08 -26.24 -8.68
C LYS A 102 0.28 -24.95 -8.48
N PHE A 103 -0.50 -24.53 -9.48
CA PHE A 103 -1.38 -23.37 -9.38
C PHE A 103 -2.50 -23.58 -8.35
N ILE A 104 -3.14 -24.76 -8.36
CA ILE A 104 -4.16 -25.13 -7.37
C ILE A 104 -3.54 -25.20 -5.97
N ASP A 105 -2.36 -25.78 -5.82
CA ASP A 105 -1.65 -25.85 -4.55
C ASP A 105 -1.30 -24.45 -4.02
N LEU A 106 -0.96 -23.51 -4.90
CA LEU A 106 -0.75 -22.10 -4.55
C LEU A 106 -2.04 -21.47 -4.03
N ILE A 107 -3.17 -21.66 -4.71
CA ILE A 107 -4.48 -21.19 -4.25
C ILE A 107 -4.85 -21.84 -2.92
N HIS A 108 -4.64 -23.15 -2.78
CA HIS A 108 -4.97 -23.91 -1.59
C HIS A 108 -4.15 -23.44 -0.38
N LYS A 109 -2.85 -23.17 -0.57
CA LYS A 109 -1.99 -22.56 0.46
C LYS A 109 -2.49 -21.16 0.85
N LYS A 110 -2.90 -20.33 -0.12
CA LYS A 110 -3.47 -19.00 0.15
C LYS A 110 -4.81 -19.06 0.89
N LEU A 111 -5.66 -20.04 0.61
CA LEU A 111 -6.96 -20.20 1.25
C LEU A 111 -6.86 -20.86 2.64
N HIS A 112 -6.13 -21.96 2.75
CA HIS A 112 -6.09 -22.85 3.91
C HIS A 112 -4.72 -22.90 4.57
N SER A 113 -3.98 -21.79 4.61
CA SER A 113 -2.71 -21.78 5.34
C SER A 113 -2.95 -22.13 6.82
N PRO A 114 -2.37 -23.23 7.34
CA PRO A 114 -2.52 -23.64 8.73
C PRO A 114 -1.95 -22.59 9.70
N LEU A 115 -1.14 -21.66 9.18
CA LEU A 115 -0.48 -20.59 9.91
C LEU A 115 -1.39 -19.36 10.11
N LYS A 116 -2.55 -19.27 9.44
CA LYS A 116 -3.50 -18.15 9.64
C LYS A 116 -3.97 -18.02 11.09
N HIS A 117 -4.18 -19.16 11.76
CA HIS A 117 -4.64 -19.23 13.15
C HIS A 117 -3.52 -19.50 14.15
N PHE A 118 -2.30 -19.73 13.69
CA PHE A 118 -1.17 -19.98 14.57
C PHE A 118 -0.55 -18.64 15.00
N PRO A 119 -0.39 -18.39 16.32
CA PRO A 119 0.14 -17.12 16.78
C PRO A 119 1.62 -17.01 16.40
N LEU A 120 1.96 -15.97 15.61
CA LEU A 120 3.32 -15.66 15.15
C LEU A 120 4.32 -15.68 16.30
N LYS A 121 3.86 -15.21 17.47
CA LYS A 121 4.56 -15.24 18.75
C LYS A 121 5.16 -16.61 19.07
N LYS A 122 4.40 -17.70 18.99
CA LYS A 122 4.90 -19.03 19.40
C LYS A 122 5.97 -19.56 18.45
N THR A 123 5.86 -19.20 17.18
CA THR A 123 6.84 -19.55 16.14
C THR A 123 8.14 -18.81 16.41
N PHE A 124 8.09 -17.47 16.53
CA PHE A 124 9.27 -16.66 16.83
C PHE A 124 9.88 -16.91 18.22
N GLN A 125 9.07 -17.22 19.23
CA GLN A 125 9.57 -17.45 20.59
C GLN A 125 10.44 -18.71 20.68
N LYS A 126 10.11 -19.77 19.92
CA LYS A 126 10.98 -20.95 19.81
C LYS A 126 12.35 -20.65 19.19
N TYR A 127 12.45 -19.60 18.39
CA TYR A 127 13.70 -19.19 17.73
C TYR A 127 14.44 -18.11 18.53
N ALA A 128 13.71 -17.30 19.30
CA ALA A 128 14.24 -16.25 20.17
C ALA A 128 14.65 -16.75 21.57
N ASP A 129 14.44 -18.04 21.89
CA ASP A 129 14.99 -18.72 23.08
C ASP A 129 16.53 -18.94 22.99
N PHE A 130 17.19 -18.29 22.03
CA PHE A 130 18.65 -18.21 21.92
C PHE A 130 19.23 -17.37 23.06
N LYS A 131 20.21 -17.93 23.79
CA LYS A 131 20.97 -17.20 24.81
C LYS A 131 22.45 -17.21 24.46
N SER A 132 23.08 -16.04 24.47
CA SER A 132 24.51 -15.92 24.20
C SER A 132 25.38 -16.70 25.19
N SER A 133 24.85 -17.02 26.38
CA SER A 133 25.53 -17.78 27.43
C SER A 133 25.69 -19.27 27.14
N GLU A 134 24.98 -19.82 26.16
CA GLU A 134 24.99 -21.26 25.83
C GLU A 134 25.99 -21.63 24.73
N ILE A 135 26.67 -20.63 24.14
CA ILE A 135 27.65 -20.84 23.08
C ILE A 135 29.05 -20.67 23.65
N GLU A 136 29.78 -21.79 23.69
CA GLU A 136 31.19 -21.81 24.10
C GLU A 136 32.13 -21.92 22.88
N THR A 137 31.68 -22.55 21.79
CA THR A 137 32.48 -22.76 20.57
C THR A 137 31.79 -22.32 19.29
N ILE A 138 32.56 -22.04 18.23
CA ILE A 138 32.00 -21.67 16.92
C ILE A 138 31.12 -22.79 16.33
N ALA A 139 31.42 -24.05 16.65
CA ALA A 139 30.66 -25.21 16.20
C ALA A 139 29.24 -25.22 16.80
N ASP A 140 29.08 -24.73 18.03
CA ASP A 140 27.76 -24.59 18.66
C ASP A 140 26.93 -23.50 17.96
N PHE A 141 27.59 -22.43 17.51
CA PHE A 141 26.94 -21.35 16.77
C PHE A 141 26.57 -21.77 15.34
N GLU A 142 27.44 -22.50 14.64
CA GLU A 142 27.15 -23.12 13.34
C GLU A 142 26.02 -24.15 13.46
N LEU A 143 26.02 -24.98 14.50
CA LEU A 143 24.98 -26.00 14.72
C LEU A 143 23.63 -25.36 15.04
N TRP A 144 23.59 -24.28 15.82
CA TRP A 144 22.38 -23.48 15.99
C TRP A 144 21.92 -22.88 14.66
N TYR A 145 22.84 -22.27 13.89
CA TYR A 145 22.51 -21.66 12.60
C TYR A 145 21.89 -22.68 11.63
N ASP A 146 22.52 -23.85 11.45
CA ASP A 146 22.07 -24.86 10.49
C ASP A 146 20.78 -25.57 10.93
N LEU A 147 20.63 -25.90 12.21
CA LEU A 147 19.46 -26.64 12.71
C LEU A 147 18.28 -25.72 13.01
N GLN A 148 18.52 -24.54 13.57
CA GLN A 148 17.48 -23.66 14.09
C GLN A 148 17.17 -22.47 13.20
N PHE A 149 18.03 -22.09 12.23
CA PHE A 149 17.83 -20.91 11.38
C PHE A 149 17.77 -21.18 9.86
N HIS A 150 18.71 -21.95 9.30
CA HIS A 150 18.89 -22.06 7.85
C HIS A 150 17.87 -22.99 7.15
N ASN A 151 17.56 -24.15 7.74
CA ASN A 151 16.86 -25.22 7.01
C ASN A 151 15.32 -25.09 6.94
N ASN A 152 14.63 -24.96 8.07
CA ASN A 152 13.15 -25.02 8.11
C ASN A 152 12.49 -23.77 8.67
N SER A 153 13.18 -23.05 9.54
CA SER A 153 12.68 -21.91 10.30
C SER A 153 12.57 -20.64 9.46
N LYS A 154 13.57 -20.34 8.60
CA LYS A 154 13.49 -19.22 7.64
C LYS A 154 12.22 -19.29 6.78
N GLN A 155 11.96 -20.45 6.18
CA GLN A 155 10.76 -20.65 5.36
C GLN A 155 9.48 -20.60 6.20
N THR A 156 9.48 -21.18 7.40
CA THR A 156 8.32 -21.15 8.30
C THR A 156 7.95 -19.73 8.74
N ILE A 157 8.95 -18.86 8.95
CA ILE A 157 8.75 -17.45 9.27
C ILE A 157 8.17 -16.71 8.07
N ILE A 158 8.75 -16.92 6.88
CA ILE A 158 8.25 -16.30 5.64
C ILE A 158 6.79 -16.71 5.39
N ASP A 159 6.47 -18.00 5.52
CA ASP A 159 5.12 -18.54 5.31
C ASP A 159 4.12 -17.98 6.34
N HIS A 160 4.53 -17.81 7.60
CA HIS A 160 3.71 -17.16 8.63
C HIS A 160 3.49 -15.67 8.34
N LEU A 161 4.52 -14.94 7.90
CA LEU A 161 4.41 -13.52 7.55
C LEU A 161 3.48 -13.33 6.34
N GLU A 162 3.57 -14.21 5.36
CA GLU A 162 2.68 -14.20 4.20
C GLU A 162 1.23 -14.52 4.60
N ALA A 163 1.02 -15.49 5.51
CA ALA A 163 -0.30 -15.78 6.06
C ALA A 163 -0.87 -14.59 6.84
N LEU A 164 -0.06 -13.93 7.67
CA LEU A 164 -0.44 -12.73 8.40
C LEU A 164 -0.83 -11.58 7.45
N LYS A 165 -0.02 -11.39 6.39
CA LYS A 165 -0.30 -10.41 5.34
C LYS A 165 -1.63 -10.68 4.65
N ASP A 166 -1.92 -11.94 4.33
CA ASP A 166 -3.19 -12.33 3.71
C ASP A 166 -4.37 -12.04 4.64
N VAL A 167 -4.25 -12.34 5.94
CA VAL A 167 -5.27 -12.03 6.95
C VAL A 167 -5.52 -10.53 7.00
N VAL A 168 -4.49 -9.71 7.23
CA VAL A 168 -4.62 -8.24 7.32
C VAL A 168 -5.23 -7.65 6.05
N ASN A 169 -4.78 -8.06 4.86
CA ASN A 169 -5.36 -7.56 3.61
C ASN A 169 -6.82 -7.98 3.44
N SER A 170 -7.18 -9.22 3.82
CA SER A 170 -8.55 -9.69 3.74
C SER A 170 -9.47 -8.94 4.70
N SER A 171 -9.01 -8.66 5.92
CA SER A 171 -9.73 -7.87 6.92
C SER A 171 -9.93 -6.43 6.43
N ILE A 172 -8.92 -5.81 5.81
CA ILE A 172 -9.04 -4.48 5.19
C ILE A 172 -10.04 -4.48 4.02
N SER A 173 -10.03 -5.51 3.18
CA SER A 173 -11.01 -5.62 2.08
C SER A 173 -12.44 -5.72 2.63
N ARG A 174 -12.65 -6.57 3.63
CA ARG A 174 -13.97 -6.71 4.29
C ARG A 174 -14.42 -5.41 4.94
N LEU A 175 -13.51 -4.65 5.56
CA LEU A 175 -13.81 -3.32 6.09
C LEU A 175 -14.24 -2.34 4.99
N ASN A 176 -13.54 -2.33 3.85
CA ASN A 176 -13.90 -1.47 2.73
C ASN A 176 -15.25 -1.84 2.13
N ASP A 177 -15.58 -3.13 2.07
CA ASP A 177 -16.88 -3.61 1.57
C ASP A 177 -18.01 -3.22 2.53
N LEU A 178 -17.81 -3.33 3.85
CA LEU A 178 -18.76 -2.85 4.86
C LEU A 178 -19.01 -1.34 4.78
N LEU A 179 -17.97 -0.56 4.47
CA LEU A 179 -18.12 0.90 4.29
C LEU A 179 -18.89 1.29 3.03
N LYS A 180 -18.91 0.43 2.00
CA LYS A 180 -19.63 0.66 0.73
C LYS A 180 -21.08 0.22 0.78
N ASN A 181 -21.43 -0.71 1.66
CA ASN A 181 -22.80 -1.22 1.77
C ASN A 181 -23.70 -0.22 2.52
N GLU A 182 -24.52 0.52 1.78
CA GLU A 182 -25.48 1.50 2.34
C GLU A 182 -26.76 0.86 2.92
N SER A 183 -26.96 -0.45 2.75
CA SER A 183 -28.23 -1.14 3.01
C SER A 183 -28.32 -1.93 4.33
N GLU A 184 -27.22 -2.06 5.09
CA GLU A 184 -27.23 -2.82 6.34
C GLU A 184 -27.62 -1.98 7.57
N ASP A 185 -28.19 -2.64 8.58
CA ASP A 185 -28.53 -2.02 9.85
C ASP A 185 -27.26 -1.49 10.54
N LEU A 186 -27.32 -0.27 11.07
CA LEU A 186 -26.19 0.40 11.73
C LEU A 186 -25.60 -0.46 12.85
N LEU A 187 -26.44 -1.24 13.53
CA LEU A 187 -26.03 -2.14 14.60
C LEU A 187 -25.28 -3.37 14.09
N THR A 188 -25.63 -3.91 12.91
CA THR A 188 -24.90 -5.04 12.31
C THR A 188 -23.56 -4.58 11.77
N ILE A 189 -23.52 -3.45 11.07
CA ILE A 189 -22.26 -2.85 10.57
C ILE A 189 -21.30 -2.59 11.73
N THR A 190 -21.79 -2.04 12.86
CA THR A 190 -20.93 -1.75 14.01
C THR A 190 -20.37 -3.03 14.64
N LYS A 191 -21.18 -4.09 14.78
CA LYS A 191 -20.73 -5.38 15.34
C LYS A 191 -19.70 -6.05 14.45
N GLU A 192 -19.95 -6.11 13.14
CA GLU A 192 -19.00 -6.71 12.19
C GLU A 192 -17.71 -5.90 12.11
N PHE A 193 -17.80 -4.58 12.15
CA PHE A 193 -16.63 -3.70 12.22
C PHE A 193 -15.81 -3.98 13.48
N THR A 194 -16.42 -4.09 14.66
CA THR A 194 -15.69 -4.37 15.91
C THR A 194 -14.98 -5.71 15.86
N LEU A 195 -15.61 -6.76 15.32
CA LEU A 195 -14.98 -8.08 15.20
C LEU A 195 -13.75 -8.04 14.29
N ILE A 196 -13.84 -7.35 13.16
CA ILE A 196 -12.71 -7.23 12.22
C ILE A 196 -11.61 -6.35 12.82
N PHE A 197 -11.97 -5.30 13.55
CA PHE A 197 -11.02 -4.42 14.20
C PHE A 197 -10.26 -5.11 15.34
N ASP A 198 -10.94 -5.92 16.15
CA ASP A 198 -10.32 -6.72 17.20
C ASP A 198 -9.34 -7.75 16.61
N GLU A 199 -9.71 -8.38 15.47
CA GLU A 199 -8.82 -9.28 14.74
C GLU A 199 -7.55 -8.56 14.28
N ILE A 200 -7.69 -7.38 13.67
CA ILE A 200 -6.54 -6.55 13.25
C ILE A 200 -5.70 -6.11 14.46
N GLY A 201 -6.34 -5.75 15.58
CA GLY A 201 -5.68 -5.34 16.82
C GLY A 201 -4.80 -6.45 17.40
N LEU A 202 -5.37 -7.66 17.56
CA LEU A 202 -4.63 -8.84 18.04
C LEU A 202 -3.43 -9.16 17.14
N LYS A 203 -3.61 -9.06 15.82
CA LYS A 203 -2.51 -9.27 14.87
C LYS A 203 -1.43 -8.20 14.94
N SER A 204 -1.80 -6.94 15.18
CA SER A 204 -0.83 -5.86 15.39
C SER A 204 -0.04 -5.99 16.68
N GLU A 205 -0.63 -6.55 17.74
CA GLU A 205 0.12 -6.90 18.94
C GLU A 205 1.11 -8.05 18.70
N GLU A 206 0.71 -9.08 17.95
CA GLU A 206 1.61 -10.16 17.52
C GLU A 206 2.80 -9.61 16.70
N ILE A 207 2.56 -8.65 15.80
CA ILE A 207 3.61 -7.96 15.03
C ILE A 207 4.59 -7.24 15.96
N LYS A 208 4.09 -6.41 16.88
CA LYS A 208 4.94 -5.65 17.83
C LYS A 208 5.79 -6.57 18.69
N TYR A 209 5.21 -7.67 19.18
CA TYR A 209 5.93 -8.65 19.97
C TYR A 209 7.05 -9.32 19.16
N THR A 210 6.78 -9.62 17.89
CA THR A 210 7.75 -10.25 16.99
C THR A 210 8.93 -9.33 16.68
N LEU A 211 8.68 -8.04 16.42
CA LEU A 211 9.72 -7.03 16.25
C LEU A 211 10.61 -6.93 17.51
N ARG A 212 10.02 -7.00 18.70
CA ARG A 212 10.78 -6.99 19.96
C ARG A 212 11.68 -8.22 20.09
N LEU A 213 11.18 -9.41 19.74
CA LEU A 213 11.98 -10.64 19.77
C LEU A 213 13.15 -10.59 18.77
N GLY A 214 12.92 -10.09 17.55
CA GLY A 214 13.99 -9.90 16.55
C GLY A 214 15.11 -9.00 17.09
N ASN A 215 14.75 -7.89 17.72
CA ASN A 215 15.72 -7.00 18.37
C ASN A 215 16.49 -7.67 19.51
N THR A 216 15.82 -8.47 20.35
CA THR A 216 16.49 -9.22 21.42
C THR A 216 17.48 -10.24 20.86
N LEU A 217 17.11 -10.97 19.81
CA LEU A 217 17.99 -11.95 19.17
C LEU A 217 19.20 -11.29 18.51
N ASN A 218 19.03 -10.14 17.84
CA ASN A 218 20.16 -9.38 17.30
C ASN A 218 21.16 -8.96 18.40
N ILE A 219 20.67 -8.53 19.57
CA ILE A 219 21.52 -8.19 20.72
C ILE A 219 22.27 -9.42 21.24
N GLU A 220 21.61 -10.58 21.33
CA GLU A 220 22.25 -11.82 21.79
C GLU A 220 23.32 -12.33 20.81
N ILE A 221 23.05 -12.26 19.50
CA ILE A 221 24.04 -12.60 18.46
C ILE A 221 25.23 -11.65 18.50
N GLU A 222 24.99 -10.36 18.74
CA GLU A 222 26.06 -9.37 18.88
C GLU A 222 26.98 -9.69 20.06
N LYS A 223 26.43 -10.12 21.20
CA LYS A 223 27.23 -10.58 22.35
C LYS A 223 28.11 -11.80 22.02
N VAL A 224 27.64 -12.73 21.19
CA VAL A 224 28.42 -13.90 20.76
C VAL A 224 29.57 -13.47 19.85
N VAL A 225 29.33 -12.56 18.90
CA VAL A 225 30.40 -12.03 18.04
C VAL A 225 31.41 -11.21 18.86
N ASP A 226 30.95 -10.43 19.83
CA ASP A 226 31.82 -9.68 20.76
C ASP A 226 32.67 -10.61 21.63
N PHE A 227 32.16 -11.80 21.99
CA PHE A 227 32.93 -12.82 22.71
C PHE A 227 34.11 -13.32 21.88
N PHE A 228 33.89 -13.68 20.61
CA PHE A 228 34.97 -14.10 19.70
C PHE A 228 35.93 -12.94 19.39
N TYR A 229 35.43 -11.71 19.27
CA TYR A 229 36.27 -10.52 19.08
C TYR A 229 37.18 -10.26 20.28
N LYS A 230 36.67 -10.40 21.52
CA LYS A 230 37.48 -10.25 22.74
C LYS A 230 38.58 -11.30 22.84
N GLN A 231 38.31 -12.55 22.44
CA GLN A 231 39.34 -13.59 22.38
C GLN A 231 40.46 -13.24 21.39
N ILE A 232 40.14 -12.58 20.29
CA ILE A 232 41.15 -12.07 19.33
C ILE A 232 41.93 -10.90 19.92
N ASP A 233 41.25 -9.98 20.58
CA ASP A 233 41.84 -8.74 21.11
C ASP A 233 42.76 -8.99 22.33
N GLU A 234 42.59 -10.10 23.04
CA GLU A 234 43.51 -10.58 24.10
C GLU A 234 44.81 -11.19 23.55
N PHE A 235 44.82 -11.67 22.30
CA PHE A 235 45.95 -12.37 21.67
C PHE A 235 46.96 -11.47 20.92
N LYS A 236 46.86 -10.14 21.09
CA LYS A 236 47.42 -9.06 20.24
C LYS A 236 48.80 -9.23 19.58
N HIS A 237 49.72 -10.06 20.09
CA HIS A 237 51.02 -10.32 19.43
C HIS A 237 51.44 -11.80 19.55
N PRO A 238 51.20 -12.65 18.52
CA PRO A 238 51.72 -14.02 18.49
C PRO A 238 53.23 -14.03 18.19
N GLU A 239 54.04 -14.48 19.15
CA GLU A 239 55.51 -14.53 19.03
C GLU A 239 56.00 -15.91 18.53
N ASN A 240 55.20 -16.98 18.70
CA ASN A 240 55.55 -18.36 18.32
C ASN A 240 54.74 -18.90 17.11
N SER A 241 55.29 -19.88 16.39
CA SER A 241 54.62 -20.53 15.24
C SER A 241 53.30 -21.24 15.61
N THR A 242 53.21 -21.78 16.83
CA THR A 242 51.99 -22.42 17.37
C THR A 242 50.94 -21.42 17.85
N GLU A 243 51.34 -20.21 18.21
CA GLU A 243 50.43 -19.10 18.57
C GLU A 243 49.84 -18.45 17.31
N ARG A 244 50.59 -18.42 16.20
CA ARG A 244 50.07 -18.01 14.89
C ARG A 244 48.95 -18.93 14.39
N GLU A 245 49.11 -20.25 14.49
CA GLU A 245 48.05 -21.19 14.09
C GLU A 245 46.78 -21.07 14.95
N LYS A 246 46.93 -20.78 16.26
CA LYS A 246 45.79 -20.52 17.14
C LYS A 246 45.10 -19.20 16.82
N PHE A 247 45.86 -18.15 16.50
CA PHE A 247 45.33 -16.86 16.07
C PHE A 247 44.59 -16.97 14.73
N GLU A 248 45.14 -17.72 13.76
CA GLU A 248 44.48 -17.96 12.47
C GLU A 248 43.14 -18.69 12.64
N LYS A 249 43.08 -19.72 13.52
CA LYS A 249 41.82 -20.39 13.86
C LYS A 249 40.81 -19.45 14.53
N LEU A 250 41.22 -18.66 15.51
CA LEU A 250 40.35 -17.68 16.17
C LEU A 250 39.83 -16.61 15.18
N ASN A 251 40.66 -16.18 14.23
CA ASN A 251 40.28 -15.22 13.21
C ASN A 251 39.29 -15.83 12.19
N ASP A 252 39.47 -17.08 11.81
CA ASP A 252 38.52 -17.79 10.96
C ASP A 252 37.20 -18.07 11.69
N ASP A 253 37.25 -18.42 12.98
CA ASP A 253 36.07 -18.58 13.83
C ASP A 253 35.29 -17.26 13.97
N TYR A 254 35.98 -16.14 14.14
CA TYR A 254 35.36 -14.82 14.15
C TYR A 254 34.76 -14.43 12.80
N LYS A 255 35.44 -14.70 11.67
CA LYS A 255 34.87 -14.46 10.33
C LYS A 255 33.60 -15.28 10.09
N LYS A 256 33.59 -16.54 10.54
CA LYS A 256 32.40 -17.41 10.47
C LYS A 256 31.27 -16.87 11.34
N ALA A 257 31.57 -16.43 12.57
CA ALA A 257 30.59 -15.82 13.46
C ALA A 257 30.02 -14.51 12.85
N LEU A 258 30.87 -13.70 12.22
CA LEU A 258 30.47 -12.49 11.52
C LEU A 258 29.56 -12.80 10.32
N HIS A 259 29.89 -13.83 9.54
CA HIS A 259 29.07 -14.25 8.40
C HIS A 259 27.67 -14.69 8.84
N ILE A 260 27.58 -15.52 9.90
CA ILE A 260 26.30 -15.93 10.49
C ILE A 260 25.53 -14.70 11.00
N LYS A 261 26.19 -13.77 11.71
CA LYS A 261 25.56 -12.51 12.15
C LYS A 261 24.96 -11.77 10.96
N THR A 262 25.72 -11.55 9.89
CA THR A 262 25.26 -10.81 8.70
C THR A 262 24.04 -11.46 8.07
N GLU A 263 24.07 -12.79 7.82
CA GLU A 263 22.94 -13.47 7.19
C GLU A 263 21.68 -13.46 8.07
N VAL A 264 21.82 -13.57 9.38
CA VAL A 264 20.70 -13.48 10.32
C VAL A 264 20.16 -12.05 10.35
N THR A 265 21.03 -11.04 10.46
CA THR A 265 20.60 -9.62 10.50
C THR A 265 19.92 -9.20 9.20
N ASP A 266 20.42 -9.63 8.04
CA ASP A 266 19.83 -9.30 6.74
C ASP A 266 18.43 -9.92 6.61
N PHE A 267 18.27 -11.17 7.05
CA PHE A 267 16.96 -11.80 7.08
C PHE A 267 15.98 -11.07 8.02
N PHE A 268 16.40 -10.72 9.23
CA PHE A 268 15.53 -9.99 10.17
C PHE A 268 15.24 -8.57 9.69
N TYR A 269 16.14 -7.93 8.95
CA TYR A 269 15.88 -6.65 8.31
C TYR A 269 14.73 -6.76 7.28
N ASP A 270 14.75 -7.80 6.44
CA ASP A 270 13.66 -8.09 5.50
C ASP A 270 12.33 -8.39 6.21
N VAL A 271 12.39 -9.14 7.31
CA VAL A 271 11.22 -9.45 8.15
C VAL A 271 10.67 -8.17 8.77
N ASP A 272 11.53 -7.33 9.36
CA ASP A 272 11.16 -6.05 9.97
C ASP A 272 10.53 -5.11 8.94
N TYR A 273 11.09 -5.05 7.74
CA TYR A 273 10.53 -4.26 6.64
C TYR A 273 9.10 -4.72 6.30
N ARG A 274 8.88 -6.03 6.15
CA ARG A 274 7.54 -6.60 5.88
C ARG A 274 6.57 -6.37 7.03
N LEU A 275 7.03 -6.51 8.28
CA LEU A 275 6.22 -6.27 9.48
C LEU A 275 5.83 -4.80 9.62
N LYS A 276 6.73 -3.85 9.29
CA LYS A 276 6.43 -2.42 9.25
C LYS A 276 5.35 -2.10 8.21
N GLN A 277 5.45 -2.65 7.01
CA GLN A 277 4.39 -2.49 6.00
C GLN A 277 3.02 -3.01 6.48
N LEU A 278 3.00 -4.13 7.21
CA LEU A 278 1.77 -4.67 7.80
C LEU A 278 1.23 -3.77 8.92
N MET A 279 2.11 -3.21 9.73
CA MET A 279 1.76 -2.25 10.78
C MET A 279 1.13 -0.99 10.18
N ASP A 280 1.71 -0.44 9.11
CA ASP A 280 1.17 0.73 8.41
C ASP A 280 -0.24 0.44 7.84
N LYS A 281 -0.45 -0.76 7.29
CA LYS A 281 -1.76 -1.20 6.83
C LYS A 281 -2.77 -1.37 7.97
N SER A 282 -2.34 -1.84 9.14
CA SER A 282 -3.19 -1.87 10.33
C SER A 282 -3.54 -0.46 10.82
N LEU A 283 -2.60 0.48 10.80
CA LEU A 283 -2.86 1.88 11.11
C LEU A 283 -3.83 2.52 10.11
N TYR A 284 -3.73 2.17 8.83
CA TYR A 284 -4.71 2.57 7.82
C TYR A 284 -6.12 2.05 8.15
N ALA A 285 -6.26 0.81 8.63
CA ALA A 285 -7.55 0.29 9.10
C ALA A 285 -8.10 1.11 10.28
N ASN A 286 -7.24 1.67 11.14
CA ASN A 286 -7.66 2.60 12.19
C ASN A 286 -8.20 3.92 11.63
N ASN A 287 -7.62 4.44 10.56
CA ASN A 287 -8.19 5.59 9.86
C ASN A 287 -9.58 5.28 9.28
N GLN A 288 -9.84 4.02 8.88
CA GLN A 288 -11.17 3.61 8.44
C GLN A 288 -12.22 3.63 9.55
N LEU A 289 -11.85 3.40 10.81
CA LEU A 289 -12.77 3.61 11.95
C LEU A 289 -13.20 5.07 12.04
N THR A 290 -12.27 6.01 11.87
CA THR A 290 -12.59 7.45 11.83
C THR A 290 -13.52 7.78 10.66
N ASN A 291 -13.30 7.16 9.50
CA ASN A 291 -14.18 7.32 8.34
C ASN A 291 -15.59 6.77 8.61
N LEU A 292 -15.71 5.61 9.25
CA LEU A 292 -16.99 5.03 9.67
C LEU A 292 -17.73 5.96 10.64
N GLN A 293 -17.03 6.49 11.65
CA GLN A 293 -17.59 7.46 12.59
C GLN A 293 -18.09 8.72 11.87
N ASN A 294 -17.33 9.23 10.90
CA ASN A 294 -17.74 10.37 10.09
C ASN A 294 -18.96 10.04 9.21
N SER A 295 -19.02 8.85 8.62
CA SER A 295 -20.16 8.37 7.85
C SER A 295 -21.43 8.32 8.71
N PHE A 296 -21.36 7.74 9.91
CA PHE A 296 -22.48 7.71 10.85
C PHE A 296 -22.93 9.10 11.31
N ARG A 297 -21.97 10.01 11.57
CA ARG A 297 -22.27 11.41 11.88
C ARG A 297 -23.00 12.09 10.72
N ASN A 298 -22.56 11.84 9.48
CA ASN A 298 -23.18 12.39 8.28
C ASN A 298 -24.59 11.83 8.05
N GLN A 299 -24.77 10.51 8.11
CA GLN A 299 -26.09 9.88 8.02
C GLN A 299 -27.04 10.39 9.10
N SER A 300 -26.56 10.52 10.34
CA SER A 300 -27.36 11.09 11.44
C SER A 300 -27.74 12.54 11.19
N ARG A 301 -26.80 13.37 10.71
CA ARG A 301 -27.07 14.76 10.31
C ARG A 301 -28.10 14.84 9.19
N ILE A 302 -27.96 14.00 8.15
CA ILE A 302 -28.92 13.92 7.05
C ILE A 302 -30.31 13.55 7.58
N ARG A 303 -30.41 12.53 8.44
CA ARG A 303 -31.68 12.12 9.05
C ARG A 303 -32.31 13.23 9.89
N ILE A 304 -31.52 13.95 10.70
CA ILE A 304 -31.99 15.10 11.49
C ILE A 304 -32.46 16.22 10.57
N ASN A 305 -31.69 16.54 9.53
CA ASN A 305 -32.03 17.59 8.57
C ASN A 305 -33.28 17.23 7.76
N LEU A 306 -33.44 15.98 7.33
CA LEU A 306 -34.67 15.47 6.71
C LEU A 306 -35.84 15.56 7.68
N LYS A 307 -35.67 15.19 8.95
CA LYS A 307 -36.75 15.33 9.96
C LYS A 307 -37.14 16.79 10.17
N LYS A 308 -36.16 17.70 10.24
CA LYS A 308 -36.39 19.15 10.33
C LYS A 308 -37.09 19.68 9.08
N LEU A 309 -36.65 19.27 7.90
CA LEU A 309 -37.26 19.62 6.63
C LEU A 309 -38.70 19.13 6.57
N LEU A 310 -38.96 17.86 6.88
CA LEU A 310 -40.30 17.27 6.92
C LEU A 310 -41.20 17.99 7.93
N LYS A 311 -40.70 18.24 9.14
CA LYS A 311 -41.42 19.00 10.16
C LYS A 311 -41.75 20.41 9.66
N PHE A 312 -40.77 21.12 9.10
CA PHE A 312 -40.97 22.44 8.51
C PHE A 312 -42.00 22.41 7.37
N THR A 313 -41.93 21.42 6.47
CA THR A 313 -42.91 21.29 5.38
C THR A 313 -44.31 20.97 5.90
N LEU A 314 -44.45 20.19 6.98
CA LEU A 314 -45.75 19.87 7.58
C LEU A 314 -46.34 21.07 8.32
N GLU A 315 -45.53 21.85 9.04
CA GLU A 315 -45.96 23.05 9.77
C GLU A 315 -46.37 24.19 8.83
N GLN A 316 -45.72 24.29 7.68
CA GLN A 316 -45.92 25.37 6.71
C GLN A 316 -46.87 25.00 5.56
N ALA A 317 -47.31 23.73 5.49
CA ALA A 317 -48.29 23.30 4.52
C ALA A 317 -49.66 23.93 4.81
N SER A 318 -50.22 24.60 3.82
CA SER A 318 -51.59 25.10 3.87
C SER A 318 -52.51 24.15 3.12
N TYR A 319 -53.68 23.86 3.70
CA TYR A 319 -54.68 23.00 3.08
C TYR A 319 -55.71 23.86 2.36
N SER A 320 -55.78 23.74 1.04
CA SER A 320 -56.88 24.30 0.25
C SER A 320 -58.08 23.36 0.29
N ASN A 321 -59.31 23.92 0.24
CA ASN A 321 -60.61 23.22 0.27
C ASN A 321 -60.80 22.13 -0.82
N LYS A 322 -59.81 21.90 -1.69
CA LYS A 322 -59.79 20.86 -2.74
C LYS A 322 -58.78 19.73 -2.50
N HIS A 323 -58.30 19.54 -1.26
CA HIS A 323 -57.26 18.53 -0.91
C HIS A 323 -55.91 18.71 -1.61
N ILE A 324 -55.61 19.91 -2.11
CA ILE A 324 -54.29 20.21 -2.69
C ILE A 324 -53.42 20.79 -1.57
N ILE A 325 -52.34 20.09 -1.24
CA ILE A 325 -51.32 20.55 -0.28
C ILE A 325 -50.52 21.65 -0.97
N THR A 326 -50.62 22.89 -0.48
CA THR A 326 -49.85 24.02 -1.00
C THR A 326 -48.67 24.32 -0.08
N LEU A 327 -47.45 24.16 -0.61
CA LEU A 327 -46.20 24.54 0.05
C LEU A 327 -46.02 26.08 0.01
N PRO A 328 -45.24 26.66 0.94
CA PRO A 328 -44.93 28.09 0.95
C PRO A 328 -44.24 28.57 -0.31
N LYS A 329 -44.49 29.81 -0.72
CA LYS A 329 -43.81 30.45 -1.88
C LYS A 329 -42.28 30.53 -1.74
N SER A 330 -41.76 30.52 -0.52
CA SER A 330 -40.33 30.54 -0.21
C SER A 330 -39.67 29.15 -0.21
N PHE A 331 -40.44 28.07 -0.42
CA PHE A 331 -39.87 26.74 -0.51
C PHE A 331 -39.06 26.61 -1.82
N PRO A 332 -37.78 26.20 -1.78
CA PRO A 332 -36.97 26.09 -2.98
C PRO A 332 -37.49 24.96 -3.86
N ILE A 333 -38.23 25.30 -4.91
CA ILE A 333 -38.65 24.34 -5.94
C ILE A 333 -37.44 24.09 -6.82
N LYS A 334 -36.97 22.85 -6.88
CA LYS A 334 -35.89 22.46 -7.79
C LYS A 334 -36.41 22.63 -9.22
N SER A 335 -35.90 23.62 -9.95
CA SER A 335 -36.15 23.76 -11.38
C SER A 335 -35.48 22.57 -12.07
N ILE A 336 -36.29 21.64 -12.59
CA ILE A 336 -35.77 20.60 -13.49
C ILE A 336 -35.44 21.33 -14.80
N PRO A 337 -34.17 21.35 -15.26
CA PRO A 337 -33.86 21.91 -16.56
C PRO A 337 -34.57 21.05 -17.62
N ILE A 338 -35.59 21.63 -18.26
CA ILE A 338 -36.23 21.03 -19.42
C ILE A 338 -35.40 21.43 -20.62
N GLU A 339 -34.45 20.58 -21.02
CA GLU A 339 -33.85 20.69 -22.34
C GLU A 339 -34.90 20.30 -23.39
N ARG A 340 -35.31 21.28 -24.20
CA ARG A 340 -36.06 20.99 -25.41
C ARG A 340 -35.08 20.36 -26.41
N PHE A 341 -35.03 19.04 -26.46
CA PHE A 341 -34.33 18.35 -27.52
C PHE A 341 -34.93 18.78 -28.86
N LYS A 342 -34.17 19.55 -29.63
CA LYS A 342 -34.44 19.74 -31.05
C LYS A 342 -33.95 18.46 -31.72
N PHE A 343 -34.88 17.67 -32.28
CA PHE A 343 -34.50 16.60 -33.20
C PHE A 343 -33.81 17.27 -34.39
N ILE A 344 -32.48 17.24 -34.41
CA ILE A 344 -31.70 17.56 -35.61
C ILE A 344 -31.66 16.25 -36.39
N GLU A 345 -32.46 16.17 -37.44
CA GLU A 345 -32.36 15.07 -38.40
C GLU A 345 -30.95 15.14 -39.02
N VAL A 346 -30.12 14.15 -38.72
CA VAL A 346 -28.80 14.03 -39.34
C VAL A 346 -29.03 13.64 -40.80
N PRO A 347 -28.67 14.48 -41.79
CA PRO A 347 -28.85 14.12 -43.18
C PRO A 347 -27.98 12.89 -43.46
N TYR A 348 -28.62 11.81 -43.91
CA TYR A 348 -27.91 10.62 -44.39
C TYR A 348 -27.10 10.99 -45.63
N TYR A 349 -25.78 11.08 -45.49
CA TYR A 349 -24.88 11.20 -46.63
C TYR A 349 -24.78 9.83 -47.32
N HIS A 350 -25.35 9.71 -48.52
CA HIS A 350 -25.38 8.47 -49.30
C HIS A 350 -24.05 8.07 -49.96
N THR A 351 -22.95 8.77 -49.68
CA THR A 351 -21.64 8.46 -50.25
C THR A 351 -20.60 8.32 -49.14
N TYR A 352 -20.39 7.08 -48.70
CA TYR A 352 -19.13 6.70 -48.06
C TYR A 352 -18.05 6.69 -49.15
N GLY A 353 -17.47 7.88 -49.41
CA GLY A 353 -16.17 7.95 -50.05
C GLY A 353 -15.16 7.28 -49.12
N ILE A 354 -14.47 6.26 -49.62
CA ILE A 354 -13.37 5.59 -48.92
C ILE A 354 -12.35 6.68 -48.55
N GLN A 355 -12.34 7.09 -47.28
CA GLN A 355 -11.26 7.94 -46.77
C GLN A 355 -10.01 7.07 -46.75
N ARG A 356 -8.99 7.47 -47.51
CA ARG A 356 -7.65 6.91 -47.38
C ARG A 356 -7.18 7.20 -45.96
N ASN A 357 -6.61 6.19 -45.30
CA ASN A 357 -5.93 6.35 -44.02
C ASN A 357 -4.72 7.28 -44.21
N GLU A 358 -4.95 8.58 -44.13
CA GLU A 358 -3.90 9.53 -43.82
C GLU A 358 -3.82 9.64 -42.30
N ILE A 359 -2.64 9.38 -41.75
CA ILE A 359 -2.33 9.66 -40.36
C ILE A 359 -2.47 11.17 -40.22
N LEU A 360 -3.61 11.63 -39.68
CA LEU A 360 -3.78 13.02 -39.29
C LEU A 360 -2.69 13.30 -38.24
N PRO A 361 -1.74 14.21 -38.50
CA PRO A 361 -0.78 14.60 -37.48
C PRO A 361 -1.58 15.12 -36.28
N ALA A 362 -1.23 14.66 -35.08
CA ALA A 362 -1.90 15.09 -33.85
C ALA A 362 -1.98 16.62 -33.84
N HIS A 363 -3.20 17.16 -33.74
CA HIS A 363 -3.40 18.60 -33.68
C HIS A 363 -2.81 19.08 -32.35
N TYR A 364 -1.58 19.59 -32.41
CA TYR A 364 -0.89 20.14 -31.26
C TYR A 364 -1.55 21.47 -30.95
N ASP A 365 -2.37 21.50 -29.90
CA ASP A 365 -2.95 22.73 -29.39
C ASP A 365 -1.82 23.60 -28.81
N ASN A 366 -1.31 24.49 -29.66
CA ASN A 366 -0.22 25.39 -29.30
C ASN A 366 -0.64 26.40 -28.22
N GLU A 367 -1.93 26.70 -28.09
CA GLU A 367 -2.43 27.59 -27.05
C GLU A 367 -2.43 26.88 -25.69
N TYR A 368 -2.91 25.63 -25.65
CA TYR A 368 -2.83 24.81 -24.45
C TYR A 368 -1.37 24.57 -24.02
N ALA A 369 -0.50 24.18 -24.96
CA ALA A 369 0.92 23.95 -24.68
C ALA A 369 1.63 25.21 -24.18
N ARG A 370 1.27 26.40 -24.70
CA ARG A 370 1.79 27.68 -24.21
C ARG A 370 1.29 28.00 -22.81
N SER A 371 0.00 27.78 -22.53
CA SER A 371 -0.58 28.02 -21.20
C SER A 371 0.03 27.11 -20.12
N GLU A 372 0.33 25.85 -20.44
CA GLU A 372 0.98 24.93 -19.52
C GLU A 372 2.44 25.33 -19.27
N ARG A 373 3.17 25.76 -20.32
CA ARG A 373 4.52 26.31 -20.16
C ARG A 373 4.55 27.56 -19.29
N GLU A 374 3.61 28.48 -19.48
CA GLU A 374 3.51 29.71 -18.67
C GLU A 374 3.19 29.41 -17.19
N LYS A 375 2.42 28.36 -16.89
CA LYS A 375 2.21 27.89 -15.51
C LYS A 375 3.51 27.34 -14.90
N VAL A 376 4.19 26.45 -15.64
CA VAL A 376 5.45 25.84 -15.19
C VAL A 376 6.52 26.90 -14.96
N GLU A 377 6.63 27.91 -15.83
CA GLU A 377 7.58 29.02 -15.66
C GLU A 377 7.25 29.87 -14.42
N LYS A 378 5.97 30.16 -14.16
CA LYS A 378 5.55 30.88 -12.95
C LYS A 378 5.87 30.09 -11.68
N ASP A 379 5.62 28.79 -11.67
CA ASP A 379 5.92 27.93 -10.53
C ASP A 379 7.44 27.79 -10.29
N LEU A 380 8.23 27.70 -11.36
CA LEU A 380 9.69 27.67 -11.27
C LEU A 380 10.25 29.00 -10.74
N PHE A 381 9.73 30.13 -11.21
CA PHE A 381 10.08 31.45 -10.70
C PHE A 381 9.76 31.61 -9.20
N ARG A 382 8.59 31.13 -8.77
CA ARG A 382 8.20 31.13 -7.34
C ARG A 382 9.19 30.35 -6.49
N GLN A 383 9.61 29.17 -6.94
CA GLN A 383 10.57 28.33 -6.22
C GLN A 383 11.96 29.00 -6.15
N GLU A 384 12.44 29.58 -7.25
CA GLU A 384 13.72 30.28 -7.29
C GLU A 384 13.76 31.51 -6.37
N SER A 385 12.71 32.34 -6.43
CA SER A 385 12.58 33.53 -5.58
C SER A 385 12.47 33.18 -4.11
N ALA A 386 11.68 32.15 -3.76
CA ALA A 386 11.58 31.66 -2.39
C ALA A 386 12.93 31.14 -1.87
N ALA A 387 13.65 30.34 -2.67
CA ALA A 387 14.96 29.82 -2.29
C ALA A 387 16.01 30.92 -2.09
N LYS A 388 15.98 31.97 -2.93
CA LYS A 388 16.88 33.12 -2.81
C LYS A 388 16.60 33.91 -1.52
N LEU A 389 15.34 34.26 -1.28
CA LEU A 389 14.93 34.99 -0.07
C LEU A 389 15.22 34.19 1.20
N LEU A 390 15.00 32.88 1.17
CA LEU A 390 15.33 32.01 2.30
C LEU A 390 16.83 31.98 2.62
N ARG A 391 17.71 31.99 1.60
CA ARG A 391 19.16 32.13 1.82
C ARG A 391 19.50 33.49 2.44
N GLU A 392 18.93 34.57 1.92
CA GLU A 392 19.15 35.93 2.45
C GLU A 392 18.72 36.03 3.93
N TYR A 393 17.54 35.50 4.29
CA TYR A 393 17.06 35.56 5.67
C TYR A 393 17.80 34.62 6.63
N LYS A 394 18.29 33.46 6.16
CA LYS A 394 19.18 32.61 6.96
C LYS A 394 20.49 33.33 7.28
N SER A 395 21.10 34.01 6.31
CA SER A 395 22.31 34.82 6.55
C SER A 395 22.05 35.96 7.53
N ILE A 396 20.91 36.65 7.41
CA ILE A 396 20.52 37.71 8.37
C ILE A 396 20.32 37.14 9.78
N LEU A 397 19.71 35.96 9.90
CA LEU A 397 19.49 35.28 11.19
C LEU A 397 20.82 34.86 11.85
N GLU A 398 21.80 34.42 11.05
CA GLU A 398 23.15 34.08 11.52
C GLU A 398 23.95 35.31 11.97
N GLU A 399 23.80 36.46 11.29
CA GLU A 399 24.52 37.69 11.61
C GLU A 399 23.90 38.46 12.78
N LYS A 400 22.57 38.62 12.81
CA LYS A 400 21.86 39.52 13.74
C LYS A 400 21.33 38.83 14.99
N LYS A 401 21.29 37.50 15.05
CA LYS A 401 20.81 36.67 16.18
C LYS A 401 19.34 36.89 16.62
N GLU A 402 18.67 37.91 16.10
CA GLU A 402 17.23 38.16 16.21
C GLU A 402 16.68 38.53 14.82
N LEU A 403 15.56 37.91 14.45
CA LEU A 403 14.83 38.22 13.22
C LEU A 403 13.35 38.47 13.56
N ASN A 404 12.86 39.69 13.27
CA ASN A 404 11.44 40.00 13.28
C ASN A 404 10.82 39.54 11.95
N PHE A 405 10.23 38.34 11.94
CA PHE A 405 9.66 37.76 10.74
C PHE A 405 8.45 38.55 10.23
N THR A 406 7.69 39.21 11.11
CA THR A 406 6.50 40.00 10.76
C THR A 406 6.81 41.13 9.78
N GLU A 407 7.88 41.89 10.02
CA GLU A 407 8.32 42.97 9.13
C GLU A 407 8.84 42.45 7.80
N HIS A 408 9.53 41.30 7.82
CA HIS A 408 10.08 40.70 6.61
C HIS A 408 8.98 40.06 5.76
N PHE A 409 7.95 39.48 6.37
CA PHE A 409 6.78 38.94 5.67
C PHE A 409 6.07 40.02 4.83
N TYR A 410 5.83 41.20 5.41
CA TYR A 410 5.21 42.31 4.68
C TYR A 410 6.13 42.90 3.60
N LYS A 411 7.44 42.94 3.82
CA LYS A 411 8.42 43.32 2.78
C LYS A 411 8.43 42.35 1.59
N ILE A 412 8.25 41.05 1.83
CA ILE A 412 8.17 40.04 0.76
C ILE A 412 6.85 40.22 -0.02
N LEU A 413 5.73 40.44 0.69
CA LEU A 413 4.43 40.67 0.07
C LEU A 413 4.43 41.93 -0.82
N GLU A 414 5.08 43.01 -0.39
CA GLU A 414 5.19 44.24 -1.20
C GLU A 414 6.11 44.08 -2.41
N ARG A 415 7.18 43.29 -2.30
CA ARG A 415 8.19 43.12 -3.36
C ARG A 415 7.78 42.14 -4.44
N GLU A 416 7.20 41.00 -4.06
CA GLU A 416 6.91 39.90 -4.99
C GLU A 416 5.44 39.88 -5.46
N ASN A 417 4.54 40.61 -4.77
CA ASN A 417 3.10 40.67 -5.07
C ASN A 417 2.42 39.29 -5.20
N ASP A 418 3.02 38.25 -4.61
CA ASP A 418 2.54 36.88 -4.56
C ASP A 418 2.61 36.37 -3.11
N SER A 419 1.44 36.03 -2.55
CA SER A 419 1.32 35.56 -1.18
C SER A 419 1.93 34.18 -0.94
N GLU A 420 2.04 33.35 -1.99
CA GLU A 420 2.56 31.99 -1.86
C GLU A 420 4.05 31.99 -1.55
N ILE A 421 4.82 32.92 -2.13
CA ILE A 421 6.27 33.08 -1.87
C ILE A 421 6.51 33.50 -0.42
N ALA A 422 5.72 34.45 0.10
CA ALA A 422 5.86 34.90 1.48
C ALA A 422 5.53 33.77 2.50
N LEU A 423 4.52 32.95 2.18
CA LEU A 423 4.14 31.80 3.01
C LEU A 423 5.16 30.66 2.93
N SER A 424 5.71 30.34 1.75
CA SER A 424 6.71 29.29 1.60
C SER A 424 8.00 29.64 2.32
N VAL A 425 8.48 30.88 2.16
CA VAL A 425 9.66 31.39 2.89
C VAL A 425 9.40 31.36 4.40
N GLY A 426 8.21 31.72 4.86
CA GLY A 426 7.85 31.64 6.27
C GLY A 426 7.88 30.22 6.80
N PHE A 427 7.19 29.30 6.14
CA PHE A 427 7.13 27.90 6.55
C PHE A 427 8.53 27.28 6.66
N ASP A 428 9.35 27.44 5.63
CA ASP A 428 10.69 26.85 5.58
C ASP A 428 11.64 27.48 6.62
N LEU A 429 11.46 28.76 6.92
CA LEU A 429 12.27 29.47 7.91
C LEU A 429 11.88 29.10 9.35
N PHE A 430 10.59 28.90 9.64
CA PHE A 430 10.14 28.33 10.91
C PHE A 430 10.53 26.85 11.06
N GLN A 431 10.47 26.06 9.98
CA GLN A 431 10.95 24.69 10.00
C GLN A 431 12.45 24.63 10.30
N PHE A 432 13.23 25.53 9.70
CA PHE A 432 14.66 25.67 10.00
C PHE A 432 14.92 26.06 11.46
N ALA A 433 14.18 27.03 11.99
CA ALA A 433 14.31 27.46 13.39
C ALA A 433 13.89 26.35 14.38
N ASN A 434 12.84 25.58 14.07
CA ASN A 434 12.35 24.49 14.92
C ASN A 434 13.26 23.25 14.88
N SER A 435 13.94 23.00 13.76
CA SER A 435 14.84 21.86 13.59
C SER A 435 16.20 22.08 14.28
N ASN A 436 16.55 23.34 14.56
CA ASN A 436 17.82 23.71 15.16
C ASN A 436 17.62 24.11 16.64
N PRO A 437 18.17 23.37 17.62
CA PRO A 437 18.00 23.67 19.04
C PRO A 437 18.65 25.00 19.49
N ARG A 438 19.32 25.71 18.58
CA ARG A 438 19.94 27.02 18.80
C ARG A 438 18.96 28.19 18.64
N TYR A 439 17.75 27.98 18.15
CA TYR A 439 16.79 29.06 17.91
C TYR A 439 15.49 28.83 18.69
N GLN A 440 14.95 29.91 19.25
CA GLN A 440 13.65 29.97 19.90
C GLN A 440 12.71 30.83 19.07
N ILE A 441 11.51 30.31 18.83
CA ILE A 441 10.44 31.02 18.14
C ILE A 441 9.54 31.65 19.20
N GLU A 442 9.40 32.98 19.17
CA GLU A 442 8.46 33.74 20.00
C GLU A 442 7.29 34.21 19.14
N ILE A 443 6.08 33.76 19.47
CA ILE A 443 4.85 34.17 18.79
C ILE A 443 3.99 34.89 19.81
N THR A 444 3.83 36.21 19.65
CA THR A 444 2.86 36.98 20.41
C THR A 444 1.57 37.08 19.61
N LYS A 445 0.44 36.72 20.26
CA LYS A 445 -0.91 36.71 19.64
C LYS A 445 -1.50 38.12 19.52
N ASP A 446 -0.65 39.08 19.17
CA ASP A 446 -1.03 40.46 18.94
C ASP A 446 -0.96 40.72 17.43
N LEU A 447 -2.03 41.32 16.91
CA LEU A 447 -2.07 41.84 15.55
C LEU A 447 -1.48 43.24 15.59
N PRO A 448 -0.35 43.51 14.91
CA PRO A 448 0.24 44.84 14.94
C PRO A 448 -0.70 45.84 14.25
N GLU A 449 -1.10 46.90 14.96
CA GLU A 449 -1.98 47.96 14.42
C GLU A 449 -1.42 48.59 13.14
N ALA A 450 -0.09 48.62 13.00
CA ALA A 450 0.64 49.15 11.84
C ALA A 450 0.35 48.43 10.50
N TYR A 451 -0.23 47.22 10.51
CA TYR A 451 -0.50 46.43 9.31
C TYR A 451 -1.98 46.02 9.15
N SER A 452 -2.87 46.69 9.88
CA SER A 452 -4.31 46.39 9.93
C SER A 452 -5.06 46.58 8.60
N GLU A 453 -4.49 47.33 7.65
CA GLU A 453 -5.06 47.57 6.31
C GLU A 453 -4.61 46.54 5.25
N GLN A 454 -3.72 45.60 5.58
CA GLN A 454 -3.22 44.59 4.63
C GLN A 454 -4.20 43.41 4.44
N LYS A 455 -4.22 42.83 3.24
CA LYS A 455 -5.13 41.70 2.88
C LYS A 455 -4.84 40.41 3.64
N ILE A 456 -3.61 40.23 4.12
CA ILE A 456 -3.16 39.06 4.88
C ILE A 456 -2.61 39.58 6.20
N LEU A 457 -3.17 39.10 7.31
CA LEU A 457 -2.76 39.49 8.66
C LEU A 457 -2.01 38.33 9.31
N VAL A 458 -0.83 38.62 9.85
CA VAL A 458 0.02 37.65 10.53
C VAL A 458 0.28 38.11 11.96
N TRP A 459 0.31 37.15 12.91
CA TRP A 459 0.71 37.40 14.30
C TRP A 459 2.15 37.90 14.37
N ASN A 460 2.48 38.61 15.43
CA ASN A 460 3.84 39.06 15.61
C ASN A 460 4.75 37.86 15.94
N MET A 461 5.65 37.53 15.01
CA MET A 461 6.54 36.38 15.11
C MET A 461 8.00 36.84 15.09
N LYS A 462 8.75 36.43 16.11
CA LYS A 462 10.18 36.67 16.25
C LYS A 462 10.93 35.35 16.37
N ILE A 463 12.15 35.32 15.84
CA ILE A 463 13.06 34.18 15.97
C ILE A 463 14.34 34.70 16.61
N ASN A 464 14.65 34.15 17.78
CA ASN A 464 15.78 34.53 18.60
C ASN A 464 16.77 33.36 18.68
N GLN A 465 18.07 33.62 18.60
CA GLN A 465 19.07 32.61 18.88
C GLN A 465 19.26 32.46 20.40
N ILE A 466 19.10 31.25 20.93
CA ILE A 466 19.40 30.92 22.33
C ILE A 466 20.93 30.85 22.49
N LEU A 467 21.48 31.55 23.48
CA LEU A 467 22.90 31.49 23.85
C LEU A 467 23.25 30.16 24.52
#